data_AF-A0A212FIZ0-F1
#
_entry.id   AF-A0A212FIZ0-F1
#
_cell.length_a   1.000
_cell.length_b   1.000
_cell.length_c   1.000
_cell.angle_alpha   90.00
_cell.angle_beta   90.00
_cell.angle_gamma   90.00
#
_symmetry.space_group_name_H-M   'P 1'
#
loop_
_entity.id
_entity.type
_entity.pdbx_description
1 polymer ?
#
loop_
_entity_poly.entity_id
_entity_poly.type
_entity_poly.pdbx_seq_one_letter_code
_entity_poly.pdbx_strand_id
1 'polypeptide(L)'
;MTIDKASEIIKGPTSQIQNIRETVDIVFEKAKRICEQDGIEDNFPEKRRKQVKRHDVSESSDTGYDITQQQNINATEFWFEIETLKSQVKATTLFDKCECQSSVGLLKAIVELDIKEMFPNVVVAIKIFLTIQVTVVSCDRSFSKLKLIKTYLRSTMGQERLSGLAILSIERAIARLLSYENVIKVLAILK
;
A
#
# COMPACT_ATOMS: atom_id res chain seq x y z
N MET A 1 -29.44 6.34 8.11
CA MET A 1 -29.07 7.71 7.70
C MET A 1 -28.18 7.60 6.47
N THR A 2 -28.61 8.12 5.33
CA THR A 2 -27.75 8.26 4.14
C THR A 2 -26.64 9.28 4.42
N ILE A 3 -25.47 9.09 3.79
CA ILE A 3 -24.28 9.95 3.98
C ILE A 3 -24.63 11.43 3.73
N ASP A 4 -25.54 11.71 2.80
CA ASP A 4 -25.98 13.07 2.48
C ASP A 4 -26.73 13.75 3.63
N LYS A 5 -27.59 13.01 4.35
CA LYS A 5 -28.26 13.53 5.55
C LYS A 5 -27.28 13.83 6.68
N ALA A 6 -26.22 13.03 6.82
CA ALA A 6 -25.16 13.30 7.78
C ALA A 6 -24.33 14.55 7.38
N SER A 7 -24.05 14.71 6.08
CA SER A 7 -23.36 15.88 5.53
C SER A 7 -24.13 17.18 5.76
N GLU A 8 -25.45 17.18 5.54
CA GLU A 8 -26.29 18.36 5.82
C GLU A 8 -26.31 18.74 7.31
N ILE A 9 -26.38 17.77 8.22
CA ILE A 9 -26.38 18.01 9.66
C ILE A 9 -25.05 18.61 10.12
N ILE A 10 -23.92 18.24 9.50
CA ILE A 10 -22.59 18.75 9.84
C ILE A 10 -22.36 20.16 9.29
N LYS A 11 -22.97 20.54 8.17
CA LYS A 11 -22.80 21.87 7.55
C LYS A 11 -23.23 23.01 8.47
N GLY A 12 -24.36 22.88 9.17
CA GLY A 12 -24.87 23.93 10.08
C GLY A 12 -23.90 24.30 11.21
N PRO A 13 -23.47 23.33 12.04
CA PRO A 13 -22.46 23.54 13.07
C PRO A 13 -21.12 24.05 12.51
N THR A 14 -20.72 23.56 11.33
CA THR A 14 -19.47 24.02 10.69
C THR A 14 -19.53 25.50 10.33
N SER A 15 -20.65 25.97 9.78
CA SER A 15 -20.86 27.39 9.46
C SER A 15 -20.92 28.26 10.73
N GLN A 16 -21.53 27.78 11.80
CA GLN A 16 -21.55 28.49 13.08
C GLN A 16 -20.15 28.63 13.69
N ILE A 17 -19.36 27.55 13.68
CA ILE A 17 -17.98 27.56 14.16
C ILE A 17 -17.11 28.48 13.30
N GLN A 18 -17.33 28.50 11.99
CA GLN A 18 -16.61 29.39 11.08
C GLN A 18 -16.93 30.87 11.35
N ASN A 19 -18.21 31.22 11.54
CA ASN A 19 -18.62 32.57 11.91
C ASN A 19 -18.03 33.03 13.25
N ILE A 20 -18.01 32.16 14.27
CA ILE A 20 -17.37 32.44 15.56
C ILE A 20 -15.87 32.70 15.34
N ARG A 21 -15.20 31.88 14.52
CA ARG A 21 -13.76 32.01 14.25
C ARG A 21 -13.40 33.33 13.56
N GLU A 22 -14.23 33.82 12.65
CA GLU A 22 -14.02 35.08 11.95
C GLU A 22 -14.34 36.29 12.83
N THR A 23 -15.37 36.18 13.67
CA THR A 23 -15.76 37.23 14.62
C THR A 23 -14.73 37.42 15.72
N VAL A 24 -14.09 36.34 16.18
CA VAL A 24 -13.07 36.39 17.24
C VAL A 24 -11.87 37.27 16.85
N ASP A 25 -11.42 37.21 15.61
CA ASP A 25 -10.30 38.05 15.14
C ASP A 25 -10.68 39.55 15.19
N ILE A 26 -11.93 39.90 14.85
CA ILE A 26 -12.46 41.28 14.94
C ILE A 26 -12.56 41.75 16.40
N VAL A 27 -12.94 40.86 17.32
CA VAL A 27 -13.03 41.17 18.76
C VAL A 27 -11.65 41.43 19.35
N PHE A 28 -10.63 40.64 18.97
CA PHE A 28 -9.25 40.87 19.40
C PHE A 28 -8.70 42.19 18.84
N GLU A 29 -8.97 42.54 17.58
CA GLU A 29 -8.59 43.83 17.00
C GLU A 29 -9.23 45.02 17.71
N LYS A 30 -10.51 44.92 18.10
CA LYS A 30 -11.17 45.97 18.90
C LYS A 30 -10.57 46.09 20.31
N ALA A 31 -10.26 44.97 20.95
CA ALA A 31 -9.67 44.95 22.29
C ALA A 31 -8.27 45.57 22.28
N LYS A 32 -7.45 45.29 21.27
CA LYS A 32 -6.13 45.92 21.09
C LYS A 32 -6.22 47.44 20.97
N ARG A 33 -7.12 47.96 20.14
CA ARG A 33 -7.31 49.42 19.99
C ARG A 33 -7.73 50.10 21.30
N ILE A 34 -8.53 49.44 22.13
CA ILE A 34 -8.95 49.98 23.44
C ILE A 34 -7.75 50.00 24.40
N CYS A 35 -6.96 48.93 24.45
CA CYS A 35 -5.75 48.89 25.27
C CYS A 35 -4.71 49.94 24.85
N GLU A 36 -4.54 50.17 23.55
CA GLU A 36 -3.68 51.24 23.01
C GLU A 36 -4.19 52.64 23.38
N GLN A 37 -5.52 52.85 23.33
CA GLN A 37 -6.15 54.12 23.73
C GLN A 37 -5.99 54.41 25.23
N ASP A 38 -6.05 53.39 26.07
CA ASP A 38 -5.95 53.50 27.53
C ASP A 38 -4.50 53.38 28.06
N GLY A 39 -3.51 53.20 27.18
CA GLY A 39 -2.08 53.13 27.53
C GLY A 39 -1.67 51.85 28.28
N ILE A 40 -2.39 50.75 28.09
CA ILE A 40 -2.17 49.46 28.76
C ILE A 40 -1.36 48.54 27.84
N GLU A 41 -0.23 48.01 28.33
CA GLU A 41 0.61 47.06 27.59
C GLU A 41 -0.16 45.75 27.33
N ASP A 42 -0.38 45.43 26.05
CA ASP A 42 -1.27 44.36 25.63
C ASP A 42 -0.51 43.05 25.32
N ASN A 43 -0.63 42.05 26.19
CA ASN A 43 -0.06 40.72 25.95
C ASN A 43 -1.16 39.71 25.55
N PHE A 44 -1.80 39.92 24.39
CA PHE A 44 -2.82 39.00 23.89
C PHE A 44 -2.20 37.71 23.33
N PRO A 45 -2.74 36.53 23.66
CA PRO A 45 -2.23 35.27 23.14
C PRO A 45 -2.43 35.17 21.62
N GLU A 46 -1.33 35.05 20.88
CA GLU A 46 -1.41 34.87 19.43
C GLU A 46 -2.14 33.58 19.04
N LYS A 47 -2.94 33.69 17.97
CA LYS A 47 -3.65 32.55 17.39
C LYS A 47 -2.64 31.47 16.98
N ARG A 48 -2.72 30.31 17.64
CA ARG A 48 -1.88 29.15 17.33
C ARG A 48 -2.02 28.79 15.85
N ARG A 49 -0.95 29.00 15.07
CA ARG A 49 -0.87 28.53 13.68
C ARG A 49 -0.72 27.00 13.68
N LYS A 50 -1.77 26.28 13.29
CA LYS A 50 -1.71 24.83 13.19
C LYS A 50 -0.95 24.47 11.92
N GLN A 51 0.32 24.10 12.06
CA GLN A 51 1.07 23.50 10.96
C GLN A 51 0.54 22.09 10.72
N VAL A 52 -0.31 21.93 9.70
CA VAL A 52 -0.73 20.62 9.22
C VAL A 52 0.26 20.21 8.14
N LYS A 53 1.07 19.17 8.40
CA LYS A 53 1.85 18.54 7.34
C LYS A 53 0.87 18.04 6.29
N ARG A 54 0.88 18.64 5.10
CA ARG A 54 0.26 18.01 3.94
C ARG A 54 1.12 16.80 3.60
N HIS A 55 0.50 15.64 3.46
CA HIS A 55 1.20 14.48 2.91
C HIS A 55 1.78 14.90 1.57
N ASP A 56 3.07 14.65 1.36
CA ASP A 56 3.71 14.89 0.06
C ASP A 56 2.90 14.14 -0.99
N VAL A 57 2.24 14.88 -1.89
CA VAL A 57 1.64 14.34 -3.11
C VAL A 57 2.78 14.16 -4.10
N SER A 58 3.80 13.40 -3.73
CA SER A 58 4.64 12.77 -4.73
C SER A 58 3.83 11.57 -5.19
N GLU A 59 3.17 11.70 -6.34
CA GLU A 59 2.74 10.51 -7.08
C GLU A 59 3.98 9.62 -7.17
N SER A 60 3.88 8.40 -6.63
CA SER A 60 4.82 7.37 -7.01
C SER A 60 4.61 7.18 -8.50
N SER A 61 5.49 7.75 -9.33
CA SER A 61 5.67 7.21 -10.65
C SER A 61 6.18 5.80 -10.41
N ASP A 62 5.28 4.84 -10.53
CA ASP A 62 5.67 3.47 -10.79
C ASP A 62 6.46 3.60 -12.10
N THR A 63 7.80 3.65 -11.99
CA THR A 63 8.65 3.29 -13.11
C THR A 63 8.38 1.82 -13.24
N GLY A 64 7.22 1.51 -13.86
CA GLY A 64 6.81 0.16 -14.16
C GLY A 64 8.04 -0.41 -14.79
N TYR A 65 8.67 -1.34 -14.08
CA TYR A 65 9.67 -2.17 -14.68
C TYR A 65 8.94 -2.66 -15.92
N ASP A 66 9.37 -2.26 -17.11
CA ASP A 66 8.89 -2.85 -18.34
C ASP A 66 9.31 -4.30 -18.21
N ILE A 67 8.45 -5.10 -17.57
CA ILE A 67 8.61 -6.53 -17.43
C ILE A 67 8.56 -6.94 -18.89
N THR A 68 9.76 -7.12 -19.43
CA THR A 68 10.10 -7.43 -20.81
C THR A 68 8.89 -7.97 -21.57
N GLN A 69 8.53 -7.32 -22.68
CA GLN A 69 7.50 -7.77 -23.63
C GLN A 69 7.67 -9.21 -24.17
N GLN A 70 8.61 -9.98 -23.62
CA GLN A 70 8.96 -11.32 -24.05
C GLN A 70 8.02 -12.42 -23.52
N GLN A 71 7.04 -12.14 -22.65
CA GLN A 71 6.02 -13.14 -22.27
C GLN A 71 4.65 -12.51 -21.98
N ASN A 72 4.14 -11.68 -22.90
CA ASN A 72 2.71 -11.40 -22.88
C ASN A 72 1.97 -12.67 -23.31
N ILE A 73 1.09 -13.20 -22.44
CA ILE A 73 0.22 -14.32 -22.78
C ILE A 73 -0.59 -13.92 -24.00
N ASN A 74 -0.40 -14.61 -25.13
CA ASN A 74 -1.21 -14.36 -26.31
C ASN A 74 -2.64 -14.86 -26.03
N ALA A 75 -3.59 -13.93 -25.92
CA ALA A 75 -4.96 -14.23 -25.49
C ALA A 75 -5.67 -15.22 -26.43
N THR A 76 -5.37 -15.19 -27.73
CA THR A 76 -5.98 -16.10 -28.70
C THR A 76 -5.43 -17.51 -28.56
N GLU A 77 -4.10 -17.68 -28.51
CA GLU A 77 -3.44 -18.98 -28.28
C GLU A 77 -3.83 -19.58 -26.93
N PHE A 78 -3.85 -18.77 -25.88
CA PHE A 78 -4.30 -19.19 -24.56
C PHE A 78 -5.73 -19.73 -24.55
N TRP A 79 -6.64 -19.10 -25.29
CA TRP A 79 -8.02 -19.57 -25.39
C TRP A 79 -8.12 -20.94 -26.09
N PHE A 80 -7.40 -21.12 -27.20
CA PHE A 80 -7.32 -22.41 -27.89
C PHE A 80 -6.67 -23.50 -27.02
N GLU A 81 -5.59 -23.17 -26.30
CA GLU A 81 -4.94 -24.08 -25.35
C GLU A 81 -5.92 -24.53 -24.26
N ILE A 82 -6.69 -23.62 -23.67
CA ILE A 82 -7.71 -23.95 -22.66
C ILE A 82 -8.78 -24.88 -23.24
N GLU A 83 -9.27 -24.59 -24.44
CA GLU A 83 -10.34 -25.39 -25.03
C GLU A 83 -9.85 -26.80 -25.39
N THR A 84 -8.61 -26.90 -25.89
CA THR A 84 -7.94 -28.17 -26.15
C THR A 84 -7.70 -28.96 -24.85
N LEU A 85 -7.24 -28.29 -23.79
CA LEU A 85 -7.05 -28.89 -22.47
C LEU A 85 -8.37 -29.41 -21.90
N LYS A 86 -9.45 -28.61 -21.95
CA LYS A 86 -10.79 -29.04 -21.52
C LYS A 86 -11.28 -30.27 -22.28
N SER A 87 -11.03 -30.31 -23.59
CA SER A 87 -11.39 -31.45 -24.43
C SER A 87 -10.61 -32.71 -24.03
N GLN A 88 -9.29 -32.59 -23.79
CA GLN A 88 -8.46 -33.72 -23.38
C GLN A 88 -8.76 -34.22 -21.96
N VAL A 89 -9.12 -33.32 -21.05
CA VAL A 89 -9.57 -33.66 -19.68
C VAL A 89 -10.91 -34.41 -19.71
N LYS A 90 -11.82 -34.07 -20.63
CA LYS A 90 -13.11 -34.78 -20.80
C LYS A 90 -12.96 -36.12 -21.51
N ALA A 91 -12.09 -36.18 -22.52
CA ALA A 91 -11.90 -37.37 -23.35
C ALA A 91 -11.07 -38.46 -22.65
N THR A 92 -10.19 -38.06 -21.74
CA THR A 92 -9.25 -38.98 -21.09
C THR A 92 -9.38 -38.86 -19.59
N THR A 93 -9.81 -39.94 -18.96
CA THR A 93 -9.84 -40.20 -17.50
C THR A 93 -8.45 -40.11 -16.82
N LEU A 94 -7.45 -39.48 -17.45
CA LEU A 94 -6.09 -39.34 -16.95
C LEU A 94 -6.01 -38.42 -15.72
N PHE A 95 -6.88 -37.41 -15.64
CA PHE A 95 -6.91 -36.49 -14.51
C PHE A 95 -7.72 -37.00 -13.31
N ASP A 96 -8.38 -38.16 -13.41
CA ASP A 96 -9.02 -38.81 -12.24
C ASP A 96 -7.98 -39.41 -11.27
N LYS A 97 -6.75 -39.68 -11.75
CA LYS A 97 -5.67 -40.28 -10.94
C LYS A 97 -4.83 -39.27 -10.16
N CYS A 98 -4.82 -38.01 -10.57
CA CYS A 98 -4.10 -36.95 -9.85
C CYS A 98 -5.06 -36.21 -8.93
N GLU A 99 -4.61 -35.80 -7.75
CA GLU A 99 -5.34 -34.85 -6.89
C GLU A 99 -5.42 -33.47 -7.58
N CYS A 100 -6.24 -33.36 -8.62
CA CYS A 100 -6.39 -32.16 -9.47
C CYS A 100 -7.27 -31.09 -8.80
N GLN A 101 -7.58 -31.22 -7.51
CA GLN A 101 -8.45 -30.28 -6.81
C GLN A 101 -7.73 -28.95 -6.51
N SER A 102 -6.40 -28.92 -6.61
CA SER A 102 -5.56 -27.75 -6.37
C SER A 102 -4.82 -27.31 -7.64
N SER A 103 -4.66 -26.00 -7.81
CA SER A 103 -3.85 -25.37 -8.87
C SER A 103 -2.40 -25.89 -8.90
N VAL A 104 -1.85 -26.28 -7.75
CA VAL A 104 -0.52 -26.93 -7.65
C VAL A 104 -0.54 -28.36 -8.20
N GLY A 105 -1.61 -29.12 -7.94
CA GLY A 105 -1.76 -30.48 -8.44
C GLY A 105 -1.87 -30.51 -9.97
N LEU A 106 -2.59 -29.54 -10.54
CA LEU A 106 -2.70 -29.39 -11.98
C LEU A 106 -1.36 -29.03 -12.63
N LEU A 107 -0.56 -28.16 -12.01
CA LEU A 107 0.78 -27.85 -12.49
C LEU A 107 1.70 -29.08 -12.45
N LYS A 108 1.64 -29.88 -11.38
CA LYS A 108 2.42 -31.12 -11.27
C LYS A 108 2.04 -32.13 -12.34
N ALA A 109 0.76 -32.34 -12.57
CA ALA A 109 0.28 -33.25 -13.60
C ALA A 109 0.76 -32.87 -15.02
N ILE A 110 0.76 -31.57 -15.34
CA ILE A 110 1.28 -31.08 -16.63
C ILE A 110 2.78 -31.35 -16.79
N VAL A 111 3.55 -31.24 -15.70
CA VAL A 111 4.99 -31.52 -15.69
C VAL A 111 5.27 -33.01 -15.78
N GLU A 112 4.52 -33.85 -15.06
CA GLU A 112 4.68 -35.31 -15.07
C GLU A 112 4.33 -35.95 -16.41
N LEU A 113 3.37 -35.37 -17.13
CA LEU A 113 2.96 -35.81 -18.47
C LEU A 113 3.82 -35.20 -19.59
N ASP A 114 4.79 -34.35 -19.26
CA ASP A 114 5.67 -33.58 -20.18
C ASP A 114 4.91 -32.76 -21.25
N ILE A 115 3.67 -32.36 -20.96
CA ILE A 115 2.81 -31.60 -21.89
C ILE A 115 3.05 -30.08 -21.77
N LYS A 116 4.14 -29.68 -21.11
CA LYS A 116 4.49 -28.27 -20.86
C LYS A 116 4.68 -27.46 -22.15
N GLU A 117 5.19 -28.11 -23.20
CA GLU A 117 5.45 -27.49 -24.51
C GLU A 117 4.18 -27.31 -25.35
N MET A 118 3.13 -28.10 -25.07
CA MET A 118 1.83 -27.99 -25.76
C MET A 118 0.94 -26.90 -25.16
N PHE A 119 1.15 -26.53 -23.89
CA PHE A 119 0.33 -25.54 -23.18
C PHE A 119 1.16 -24.47 -22.44
N PRO A 120 2.06 -23.76 -23.15
CA PRO A 120 2.97 -22.80 -22.53
C PRO A 120 2.23 -21.64 -21.85
N ASN A 121 1.16 -21.13 -22.46
CA ASN A 121 0.39 -20.01 -21.92
C ASN A 121 -0.40 -20.41 -20.67
N VAL A 122 -0.96 -21.63 -20.65
CA VAL A 122 -1.67 -22.16 -19.47
C VAL A 122 -0.72 -22.37 -18.30
N VAL A 123 0.47 -22.91 -18.53
CA VAL A 123 1.49 -23.08 -17.48
C VAL A 123 1.91 -21.74 -16.88
N VAL A 124 2.12 -20.72 -17.72
CA VAL A 124 2.44 -19.36 -17.26
C VAL A 124 1.28 -18.78 -16.45
N ALA A 125 0.04 -18.91 -16.91
CA ALA A 125 -1.14 -18.43 -16.19
C ALA A 125 -1.29 -19.09 -14.81
N ILE A 126 -1.06 -20.40 -14.70
CA ILE A 126 -1.12 -21.11 -13.41
C ILE A 126 0.00 -20.65 -12.48
N LYS A 127 1.22 -20.42 -13.00
CA LYS A 127 2.33 -19.87 -12.21
C LYS A 127 2.01 -18.48 -11.67
N ILE A 128 1.44 -17.60 -12.50
CA ILE A 128 1.00 -16.26 -12.10
C ILE A 128 -0.11 -16.35 -11.04
N PHE A 129 -1.08 -17.24 -11.23
CA PHE A 129 -2.15 -17.46 -10.27
C PHE A 129 -1.61 -17.92 -8.92
N LEU A 130 -0.66 -18.85 -8.90
CA LEU A 130 -0.02 -19.34 -7.67
C LEU A 130 0.78 -18.25 -6.97
N THR A 131 1.52 -17.42 -7.71
CA THR A 131 2.29 -16.32 -7.11
C THR A 131 1.38 -15.24 -6.55
N ILE A 132 0.34 -14.82 -7.28
CA ILE A 132 -0.61 -13.81 -6.81
C ILE A 132 -1.36 -14.30 -5.56
N GLN A 133 -1.90 -15.53 -5.57
CA GLN A 133 -2.67 -16.03 -4.43
C GLN A 133 -1.85 -16.24 -3.16
N VAL A 134 -0.61 -16.70 -3.30
CA VAL A 134 0.32 -16.82 -2.16
C VAL A 134 0.66 -15.44 -1.57
N THR A 135 0.54 -14.37 -2.36
CA THR A 135 0.85 -13.02 -1.89
C THR A 135 -0.25 -12.36 -1.08
N VAL A 136 -1.53 -12.73 -1.15
CA VAL A 136 -2.59 -12.00 -0.43
C VAL A 136 -2.38 -12.08 1.10
N VAL A 137 -2.15 -13.28 1.64
CA VAL A 137 -1.88 -13.47 3.08
C VAL A 137 -0.54 -12.85 3.49
N SER A 138 0.47 -12.94 2.62
CA SER A 138 1.77 -12.32 2.84
C SER A 138 1.68 -10.80 2.85
N CYS A 139 0.82 -10.24 2.00
CA CYS A 139 0.52 -8.82 1.88
C CYS A 139 -0.21 -8.31 3.12
N ASP A 140 -1.20 -9.04 3.64
CA ASP A 140 -1.88 -8.71 4.90
C ASP A 140 -0.90 -8.67 6.07
N ARG A 141 0.05 -9.61 6.12
CA ARG A 141 1.11 -9.65 7.14
C ARG A 141 2.03 -8.43 7.02
N SER A 142 2.45 -8.09 5.80
CA SER A 142 3.30 -6.93 5.51
C SER A 142 2.60 -5.61 5.81
N PHE A 143 1.32 -5.46 5.46
CA PHE A 143 0.52 -4.28 5.78
C PHE A 143 0.25 -4.15 7.28
N SER A 144 0.02 -5.25 7.98
CA SER A 144 -0.10 -5.25 9.45
C SER A 144 1.20 -4.77 10.11
N LYS A 145 2.36 -5.22 9.61
CA LYS A 145 3.66 -4.72 10.07
C LYS A 145 3.87 -3.25 9.74
N LEU A 146 3.55 -2.81 8.53
CA LEU A 146 3.65 -1.41 8.13
C LEU A 146 2.77 -0.52 9.00
N LYS A 147 1.55 -0.98 9.34
CA LYS A 147 0.65 -0.30 10.27
C LYS A 147 1.29 -0.15 11.65
N LEU A 148 1.91 -1.20 12.19
CA LEU A 148 2.63 -1.13 13.47
C LEU A 148 3.81 -0.13 13.41
N ILE A 149 4.60 -0.15 12.35
CA ILE A 149 5.72 0.80 12.15
C ILE A 149 5.20 2.24 12.13
N LYS A 150 4.15 2.52 11.34
CA LYS A 150 3.53 3.85 11.24
C LYS A 150 2.90 4.30 12.57
N THR A 151 2.20 3.41 13.27
CA THR A 151 1.55 3.74 14.55
C THR A 151 2.56 3.98 15.67
N TYR A 152 3.65 3.20 15.73
CA TYR A 152 4.72 3.39 16.71
C TYR A 152 5.46 4.72 16.51
N LEU A 153 5.65 5.15 15.26
CA LEU A 153 6.47 6.32 14.89
C LEU A 153 5.63 7.57 14.55
N ARG A 154 4.45 7.70 15.19
CA ARG A 154 3.25 8.50 14.85
C ARG A 154 3.38 9.91 14.23
N SER A 155 4.54 10.55 14.06
CA SER A 155 4.58 11.92 13.47
C SER A 155 5.87 12.49 12.84
N THR A 156 6.97 11.75 12.61
CA THR A 156 8.20 12.40 12.06
C THR A 156 9.03 11.61 11.03
N MET A 157 8.52 10.52 10.46
CA MET A 157 9.32 9.71 9.53
C MET A 157 9.11 10.09 8.06
N GLY A 158 10.20 10.36 7.33
CA GLY A 158 10.19 10.53 5.87
C GLY A 158 10.01 9.20 5.12
N GLN A 159 9.61 9.27 3.85
CA GLN A 159 9.25 8.11 3.04
C GLN A 159 10.41 7.11 2.86
N GLU A 160 11.63 7.58 2.65
CA GLU A 160 12.80 6.69 2.51
C GLU A 160 13.05 5.86 3.77
N ARG A 161 13.01 6.51 4.94
CA ARG A 161 13.19 5.84 6.23
C ARG A 161 12.06 4.84 6.52
N LEU A 162 10.83 5.18 6.14
CA LEU A 162 9.69 4.28 6.26
C LEU A 162 9.85 3.05 5.37
N SER A 163 10.24 3.25 4.10
CA SER A 163 10.49 2.16 3.15
C SER A 163 11.59 1.23 3.66
N GLY A 164 12.72 1.78 4.11
CA GLY A 164 13.83 0.99 4.65
C GLY A 164 13.43 0.16 5.88
N LEU A 165 12.66 0.74 6.81
CA LEU A 165 12.18 0.00 7.98
C LEU A 165 11.11 -1.04 7.64
N ALA A 166 10.27 -0.77 6.65
CA ALA A 166 9.31 -1.75 6.15
C ALA A 166 10.03 -2.97 5.55
N ILE A 167 11.03 -2.75 4.70
CA ILE A 167 11.85 -3.82 4.12
C ILE A 167 12.53 -4.65 5.21
N LEU A 168 13.20 -4.00 6.18
CA LEU A 168 13.84 -4.71 7.30
C LEU A 168 12.83 -5.52 8.16
N SER A 169 11.60 -5.03 8.27
CA SER A 169 10.56 -5.70 9.06
C SER A 169 9.90 -6.86 8.33
N ILE A 170 9.74 -6.77 7.00
CA ILE A 170 9.25 -7.84 6.12
C ILE A 170 10.33 -8.93 6.05
N GLU A 171 11.57 -8.55 5.74
CA GLU A 171 12.73 -9.44 5.60
C GLU A 171 13.43 -9.68 6.95
N ARG A 172 12.67 -9.83 8.03
CA ARG A 172 13.19 -9.98 9.39
C ARG A 172 14.17 -11.16 9.53
N ALA A 173 13.95 -12.23 8.77
CA ALA A 173 14.83 -13.41 8.80
C ALA A 173 16.25 -13.05 8.34
N ILE A 174 16.35 -12.31 7.24
CA ILE A 174 17.62 -11.84 6.68
C ILE A 174 18.20 -10.74 7.57
N ALA A 175 17.38 -9.80 8.02
CA ALA A 175 17.81 -8.70 8.88
C ALA A 175 18.44 -9.16 10.21
N ARG A 176 18.05 -10.33 10.73
CA ARG A 176 18.66 -10.93 11.93
C ARG A 176 20.06 -11.49 11.69
N LEU A 177 20.40 -11.84 10.46
CA LEU A 177 21.75 -12.32 10.10
C LEU A 177 22.73 -11.15 9.95
N LEU A 178 22.23 -9.91 9.92
CA LEU A 178 23.03 -8.71 9.81
C LEU A 178 23.81 -8.47 11.11
N SER A 179 25.14 -8.43 11.02
CA SER A 179 25.99 -8.07 12.17
C SER A 179 25.96 -6.56 12.40
N TYR A 180 25.53 -6.13 13.59
CA TYR A 180 25.50 -4.73 13.99
C TYR A 180 26.89 -4.07 13.94
N GLU A 181 27.95 -4.82 14.27
CA GLU A 181 29.32 -4.28 14.23
C GLU A 181 29.73 -3.90 12.82
N ASN A 182 29.35 -4.70 11.82
CA ASN A 182 29.67 -4.44 10.43
C ASN A 182 28.91 -3.21 9.92
N VAL A 183 27.64 -3.07 10.30
CA VAL A 183 26.81 -1.90 9.94
C VAL A 183 27.40 -0.62 10.55
N ILE A 184 27.81 -0.67 11.82
CA ILE A 184 28.40 0.49 12.50
C ILE A 184 29.72 0.90 11.82
N LYS A 185 30.57 -0.07 11.46
CA LYS A 185 31.82 0.20 10.73
C LYS A 185 31.56 0.86 9.38
N VAL A 186 30.62 0.35 8.60
CA VAL A 186 30.26 0.92 7.29
C VAL A 186 29.71 2.34 7.44
N LEU A 187 28.83 2.58 8.41
CA LEU A 187 28.29 3.91 8.68
C LEU A 187 29.35 4.90 9.19
N ALA A 188 30.36 4.40 9.92
CA ALA A 188 31.49 5.21 10.39
C ALA A 188 32.42 5.64 9.24
N ILE A 189 32.51 4.86 8.16
CA ILE A 189 33.29 5.20 6.96
C ILE A 189 32.55 6.21 6.07
N LEU A 190 31.21 6.22 6.10
CA LEU A 190 30.35 7.11 5.31
C LEU A 190 30.18 8.52 5.91
N LYS A 191 30.88 8.83 7.02
CA LYS A 191 30.88 10.13 7.69
C LYS A 191 32.20 10.84 7.48
#